data_AF-A0A8H8MH40-F1
#
_entry.id   AF-A0A8H8MH40-F1
#
_cell.length_a   1.000
_cell.length_b   1.000
_cell.length_c   1.000
_cell.angle_alpha   90.00
_cell.angle_beta   90.00
_cell.angle_gamma   90.00
#
_symmetry.space_group_name_H-M   'P 1'
#
loop_
_entity.id
_entity.type
_entity.pdbx_description
1 polymer ?
#
loop_
_entity_poly.entity_id
_entity_poly.type
_entity_poly.pdbx_seq_one_letter_code
_entity_poly.pdbx_strand_id
1 'polypeptide(L)'
;MADPSSYNVLVWDSKHPERPTRSRNTQRSQIMDIPRIRHYPSNTSSTSSGSYNTAMELPSNASPQPTRNHELAEFSTCEISDALVKLGLTHNAKENPIQRGGFIPDIRMMSPSPNDMAGQNTKISGFAYTVKMVRADDLYAPKPTQHFVDAAPPGSVAVISAPPNIKSAVWGGLMTAGAQYRGVHGVVIDGRTRDLVEHRAAGFAVFARGGSTLGE
;
A
#
# COMPACT_ATOMS: atom_id res chain seq x y z
N MET A 1 -2.49 -2.10 -31.82
CA MET A 1 -3.42 -3.00 -31.10
C MET A 1 -2.72 -3.35 -29.80
N ALA A 2 -3.31 -3.04 -28.63
CA ALA A 2 -2.70 -3.38 -27.34
C ALA A 2 -2.65 -4.90 -27.19
N ASP A 3 -1.56 -5.44 -26.66
CA ASP A 3 -1.44 -6.88 -26.37
C ASP A 3 -2.49 -7.26 -25.31
N PRO A 4 -3.39 -8.22 -25.57
CA PRO A 4 -4.38 -8.67 -24.59
C PRO A 4 -3.77 -9.26 -23.30
N SER A 5 -2.45 -9.49 -23.23
CA SER A 5 -1.77 -9.84 -21.98
C SER A 5 -1.31 -8.64 -21.15
N SER A 6 -1.21 -7.44 -21.71
CA SER A 6 -0.61 -6.29 -21.00
C SER A 6 -1.53 -5.70 -19.91
N TYR A 7 -0.95 -5.24 -18.79
CA TYR A 7 -1.66 -4.56 -17.68
C TYR A 7 -1.15 -3.14 -17.43
N ASN A 8 -2.07 -2.23 -17.10
CA ASN A 8 -1.80 -0.91 -16.50
C ASN A 8 -1.75 -1.02 -14.97
N VAL A 9 -1.24 0.03 -14.31
CA VAL A 9 -1.09 0.08 -12.86
C VAL A 9 -1.87 1.23 -12.25
N LEU A 10 -2.64 0.95 -11.20
CA LEU A 10 -3.28 1.94 -10.35
C LEU A 10 -2.63 1.94 -8.98
N VAL A 11 -2.16 3.08 -8.52
CA VAL A 11 -1.66 3.25 -7.15
C VAL A 11 -2.80 3.80 -6.32
N TRP A 12 -3.19 3.09 -5.27
CA TRP A 12 -4.24 3.55 -4.36
C TRP A 12 -3.62 4.38 -3.24
N ASP A 13 -4.04 5.64 -3.13
CA ASP A 13 -3.71 6.54 -2.02
C ASP A 13 -4.86 6.55 -1.01
N SER A 14 -4.57 6.13 0.23
CA SER A 14 -5.54 6.16 1.33
C SER A 14 -6.09 7.55 1.64
N LYS A 15 -5.41 8.63 1.22
CA LYS A 15 -5.89 10.02 1.40
C LYS A 15 -6.90 10.46 0.34
N HIS A 16 -7.08 9.69 -0.74
CA HIS A 16 -8.00 10.02 -1.84
C HIS A 16 -8.79 8.78 -2.31
N PRO A 17 -9.83 8.36 -1.56
CA PRO A 17 -10.63 7.17 -1.87
C PRO A 17 -11.69 7.46 -2.95
N GLU A 18 -11.29 7.89 -4.14
CA GLU A 18 -12.23 8.07 -5.24
C GLU A 18 -12.62 6.68 -5.79
N ARG A 19 -13.86 6.26 -5.52
CA ARG A 19 -14.50 5.10 -6.16
C ARG A 19 -14.86 5.49 -7.60
N PRO A 20 -14.60 4.67 -8.63
CA PRO A 20 -15.17 4.90 -9.94
C PRO A 20 -16.70 4.82 -9.83
N THR A 21 -17.36 5.96 -10.00
CA THR A 21 -18.82 6.06 -10.03
C THR A 21 -19.34 5.35 -11.27
N ARG A 22 -20.06 4.24 -11.06
CA ARG A 22 -20.81 3.57 -12.11
C ARG A 22 -21.97 4.51 -12.49
N SER A 23 -21.88 5.16 -13.65
CA SER A 23 -22.95 5.97 -14.21
C SER A 23 -24.23 5.14 -14.30
N ARG A 24 -25.25 5.50 -13.50
CA ARG A 24 -26.63 5.05 -13.66
C ARG A 24 -27.44 6.25 -14.16
N ASN A 25 -27.77 6.22 -15.44
CA ASN A 25 -28.90 6.96 -15.99
C ASN A 25 -30.17 6.57 -15.23
N THR A 26 -30.79 7.50 -14.51
CA THR A 26 -32.24 7.48 -14.30
C THR A 26 -32.77 8.87 -13.97
N GLN A 27 -34.00 9.10 -14.43
CA GLN A 27 -34.73 10.36 -14.52
C GLN A 27 -34.84 11.18 -13.22
N ARG A 28 -34.81 12.49 -13.47
CA ARG A 28 -35.33 13.64 -12.74
C ARG A 28 -36.62 13.35 -11.94
N SER A 29 -36.61 13.70 -10.66
CA SER A 29 -37.76 14.32 -9.98
C SER A 29 -37.27 15.17 -8.80
N GLN A 30 -37.74 16.42 -8.79
CA GLN A 30 -37.47 17.49 -7.83
C GLN A 30 -37.82 17.08 -6.39
N ILE A 31 -37.16 17.69 -5.38
CA ILE A 31 -37.78 18.23 -4.15
C ILE A 31 -36.75 19.12 -3.40
N MET A 32 -37.11 20.41 -3.36
CA MET A 32 -36.97 21.48 -2.35
C MET A 32 -35.69 21.70 -1.52
N ASP A 33 -35.21 22.94 -1.66
CA ASP A 33 -34.20 23.66 -0.90
C ASP A 33 -34.51 23.84 0.60
N ILE A 34 -33.46 23.78 1.44
CA ILE A 34 -33.43 24.35 2.80
C ILE A 34 -32.08 25.06 3.00
N PRO A 35 -32.04 26.34 3.42
CA PRO A 35 -30.81 27.15 3.42
C PRO A 35 -29.90 26.89 4.64
N ARG A 36 -28.59 26.83 4.38
CA ARG A 36 -27.51 26.86 5.38
C ARG A 36 -27.34 28.29 5.93
N ILE A 37 -27.42 28.43 7.25
CA ILE A 37 -26.98 29.62 7.98
C ILE A 37 -25.48 29.49 8.28
N ARG A 38 -24.71 30.53 7.94
CA ARG A 38 -23.36 30.83 8.46
C ARG A 38 -23.34 32.32 8.79
N HIS A 39 -22.62 32.73 9.83
CA HIS A 39 -21.88 34.00 10.09
C HIS A 39 -21.55 33.99 11.60
N TYR A 40 -20.30 34.15 12.05
CA TYR A 40 -19.52 35.39 12.25
C TYR A 40 -18.13 35.00 12.85
N PRO A 41 -17.16 35.91 13.11
CA PRO A 41 -16.47 36.82 12.20
C PRO A 41 -14.93 36.67 12.24
N SER A 42 -14.31 37.33 11.27
CA SER A 42 -12.92 37.75 11.19
C SER A 42 -12.50 38.70 12.31
N ASN A 43 -11.25 38.59 12.78
CA ASN A 43 -10.58 39.70 13.44
C ASN A 43 -9.18 39.91 12.83
N THR A 44 -8.96 41.14 12.41
CA THR A 44 -7.74 41.72 11.84
C THR A 44 -6.92 42.40 12.92
N SER A 45 -5.58 42.28 12.88
CA SER A 45 -4.69 43.37 13.30
C SER A 45 -3.25 43.16 12.80
N SER A 46 -2.75 44.21 12.17
CA SER A 46 -1.35 44.55 11.86
C SER A 46 -0.50 44.60 13.16
N THR A 47 0.84 44.59 13.20
CA THR A 47 1.79 45.52 12.56
C THR A 47 3.24 45.13 12.95
N SER A 48 4.22 45.62 12.15
CA SER A 48 5.60 46.03 12.48
C SER A 48 6.72 45.01 12.82
N SER A 49 7.62 44.88 11.85
CA SER A 49 9.09 45.09 11.92
C SER A 49 9.85 44.89 13.24
N GLY A 50 10.87 44.03 13.18
CA GLY A 50 11.97 44.01 14.14
C GLY A 50 13.03 42.98 13.76
N SER A 51 14.14 43.44 13.18
CA SER A 51 15.32 42.63 12.89
C SER A 51 16.22 42.57 14.12
N TYR A 52 16.48 41.37 14.66
CA TYR A 52 17.65 41.10 15.51
C TYR A 52 18.13 39.66 15.29
N ASN A 53 19.38 39.53 14.86
CA ASN A 53 20.12 38.27 14.84
C ASN A 53 20.43 37.83 16.28
N THR A 54 20.20 36.56 16.63
CA THR A 54 20.90 35.87 17.73
C THR A 54 20.86 34.35 17.51
N ALA A 55 22.06 33.78 17.42
CA ALA A 55 22.54 32.44 17.82
C ALA A 55 21.79 31.16 17.41
N MET A 56 22.61 30.19 17.01
CA MET A 56 22.30 28.77 16.81
C MET A 56 21.44 28.19 17.94
N GLU A 57 20.33 27.57 17.57
CA GLU A 57 19.69 26.53 18.38
C GLU A 57 19.54 25.29 17.48
N LEU A 58 20.41 24.31 17.69
CA LEU A 58 20.27 22.98 17.12
C LEU A 58 19.02 22.35 17.75
N PRO A 59 18.02 21.89 16.97
CA PRO A 59 16.90 21.20 17.57
C PRO A 59 17.41 19.94 18.26
N SER A 60 17.02 19.85 19.53
CA SER A 60 17.36 18.84 20.51
C SER A 60 17.10 17.42 20.00
N ASN A 61 17.97 16.49 20.42
CA ASN A 61 17.82 15.05 20.30
C ASN A 61 16.49 14.60 20.90
N ALA A 62 15.42 14.64 20.10
CA ALA A 62 14.30 13.75 20.30
C ALA A 62 14.78 12.37 19.82
N SER A 63 15.05 11.46 20.76
CA SER A 63 15.14 10.04 20.45
C SER A 63 13.95 9.69 19.53
N PRO A 64 14.16 9.09 18.34
CA PRO A 64 13.06 8.79 17.44
C PRO A 64 12.06 7.91 18.20
N GLN A 65 10.88 8.45 18.49
CA GLN A 65 9.79 7.62 18.99
C GLN A 65 9.58 6.54 17.93
N PRO A 66 9.68 5.24 18.27
CA PRO A 66 9.48 4.19 17.29
C PRO A 66 8.11 4.43 16.67
N THR A 67 8.08 4.65 15.35
CA THR A 67 6.82 4.80 14.64
C THR A 67 5.95 3.57 14.97
N ARG A 68 4.63 3.74 15.10
CA ARG A 68 3.67 2.70 15.53
C ARG A 68 3.83 1.34 14.81
N ASN A 69 4.44 1.32 13.63
CA ASN A 69 4.76 0.10 12.88
C ASN A 69 5.88 -0.76 13.50
N HIS A 70 6.82 -0.14 14.21
CA HIS A 70 7.94 -0.83 14.86
C HIS A 70 7.45 -1.67 16.05
N GLU A 71 6.42 -1.21 16.76
CA GLU A 71 5.80 -1.96 17.87
C GLU A 71 5.12 -3.25 17.36
N LEU A 72 4.53 -3.23 16.16
CA LEU A 72 3.89 -4.40 15.57
C LEU A 72 4.90 -5.46 15.10
N ALA A 73 6.16 -5.09 14.86
CA ALA A 73 7.19 -6.02 14.38
C ALA A 73 7.62 -7.05 15.44
N GLU A 74 7.44 -6.71 16.73
CA GLU A 74 7.75 -7.60 17.86
C GLU A 74 6.83 -8.83 17.88
N PHE A 75 5.56 -8.65 17.51
CA PHE A 75 4.58 -9.74 17.53
C PHE A 75 4.73 -10.69 16.34
N SER A 76 4.27 -11.92 16.52
CA SER A 76 4.05 -12.88 15.44
C SER A 76 2.74 -12.55 14.69
N THR A 77 2.63 -13.01 13.43
CA THR A 77 1.40 -12.85 12.65
C THR A 77 0.21 -13.58 13.29
N CYS A 78 0.45 -14.67 14.03
CA CYS A 78 -0.57 -15.38 14.80
C CYS A 78 -1.10 -14.53 15.97
N GLU A 79 -0.21 -13.91 16.75
CA GLU A 79 -0.62 -13.01 17.85
C GLU A 79 -1.41 -11.81 17.33
N ILE A 80 -1.00 -11.23 16.20
CA ILE A 80 -1.74 -10.15 15.54
C ILE A 80 -3.12 -10.65 15.11
N SER A 81 -3.21 -11.85 14.54
CA SER A 81 -4.50 -12.43 14.11
C SER A 81 -5.45 -12.63 15.28
N ASP A 82 -4.95 -13.21 16.38
CA ASP A 82 -5.73 -13.41 17.61
C ASP A 82 -6.20 -12.09 18.22
N ALA A 83 -5.33 -11.07 18.23
CA ALA A 83 -5.69 -9.73 18.69
C ALA A 83 -6.80 -9.12 17.84
N LEU A 84 -6.71 -9.21 16.51
CA LEU A 84 -7.73 -8.70 15.60
C LEU A 84 -9.07 -9.42 15.75
N VAL A 85 -9.05 -10.74 15.98
CA VAL A 85 -10.25 -11.53 16.30
C VAL A 85 -10.88 -11.04 17.60
N LYS A 86 -10.08 -10.89 18.67
CA LYS A 86 -10.55 -10.38 19.97
C LYS A 86 -11.12 -8.96 19.89
N LEU A 87 -10.53 -8.11 19.06
CA LEU A 87 -10.99 -6.74 18.81
C LEU A 87 -12.23 -6.68 17.89
N GLY A 88 -12.64 -7.81 17.29
CA GLY A 88 -13.77 -7.87 16.36
C GLY A 88 -13.52 -7.19 15.01
N LEU A 89 -12.26 -7.00 14.62
CA LEU A 89 -11.89 -6.34 13.36
C LEU A 89 -11.94 -7.34 12.20
N THR A 90 -12.84 -7.11 11.24
CA THR A 90 -13.12 -8.00 10.10
C THR A 90 -12.52 -7.44 8.81
N HIS A 91 -12.12 -8.29 7.86
CA HIS A 91 -11.63 -7.84 6.54
C HIS A 91 -12.72 -7.71 5.48
N ASN A 92 -14.00 -7.92 5.80
CA ASN A 92 -15.10 -7.61 4.88
C ASN A 92 -16.43 -7.27 5.57
N ALA A 93 -17.10 -6.26 5.02
CA ALA A 93 -17.99 -5.31 5.69
C ALA A 93 -19.48 -5.70 5.77
N LYS A 94 -19.84 -6.96 5.51
CA LYS A 94 -21.25 -7.39 5.44
C LYS A 94 -21.68 -8.46 6.44
N GLU A 95 -20.75 -9.04 7.18
CA GLU A 95 -21.08 -10.17 8.06
C GLU A 95 -20.79 -9.84 9.50
N ASN A 96 -21.78 -10.12 10.33
CA ASN A 96 -21.72 -10.03 11.79
C ASN A 96 -21.66 -11.46 12.37
N PRO A 97 -20.49 -11.92 12.83
CA PRO A 97 -19.19 -11.37 12.46
C PRO A 97 -18.30 -12.41 11.77
N ILE A 98 -17.95 -12.19 10.50
CA ILE A 98 -16.79 -12.84 9.90
C ILE A 98 -15.55 -12.35 10.65
N GLN A 99 -14.93 -13.20 11.48
CA GLN A 99 -13.66 -12.91 12.14
C GLN A 99 -12.54 -13.63 11.39
N ARG A 100 -11.71 -12.90 10.64
CA ARG A 100 -10.63 -13.50 9.83
C ARG A 100 -9.22 -13.07 10.28
N GLY A 101 -9.13 -12.34 11.39
CA GLY A 101 -7.86 -11.89 11.96
C GLY A 101 -6.94 -11.13 11.00
N GLY A 102 -7.49 -10.47 9.97
CA GLY A 102 -6.69 -9.80 8.94
C GLY A 102 -5.84 -10.73 8.05
N PHE A 103 -5.98 -12.05 8.14
CA PHE A 103 -5.18 -13.00 7.38
C PHE A 103 -5.52 -13.00 5.88
N ILE A 104 -4.49 -12.97 5.03
CA ILE A 104 -4.60 -13.08 3.57
C ILE A 104 -4.22 -14.51 3.16
N PRO A 105 -5.17 -15.36 2.76
CA PRO A 105 -4.88 -16.75 2.43
C PRO A 105 -4.10 -16.92 1.13
N ASP A 106 -3.36 -18.02 1.07
CA ASP A 106 -2.59 -18.51 -0.08
C ASP A 106 -1.46 -17.59 -0.57
N ILE A 107 -1.02 -16.67 0.28
CA ILE A 107 0.21 -15.91 0.10
C ILE A 107 1.34 -16.67 0.79
N ARG A 108 2.41 -16.97 0.06
CA ARG A 108 3.58 -17.71 0.54
C ARG A 108 4.83 -16.85 0.40
N MET A 109 5.77 -17.03 1.32
CA MET A 109 7.10 -16.42 1.20
C MET A 109 7.85 -17.07 0.03
N MET A 110 8.30 -16.24 -0.90
CA MET A 110 9.07 -16.63 -2.08
C MET A 110 10.57 -16.28 -1.90
N SER A 111 10.83 -15.18 -1.19
CA SER A 111 12.15 -14.71 -0.77
C SER A 111 12.08 -14.12 0.65
N PRO A 112 12.99 -14.46 1.57
CA PRO A 112 13.98 -15.55 1.47
C PRO A 112 13.33 -16.93 1.23
N SER A 113 14.15 -17.97 1.02
CA SER A 113 13.62 -19.34 0.89
C SER A 113 12.90 -19.73 2.19
N PRO A 114 11.63 -20.17 2.15
CA PRO A 114 10.89 -20.55 3.36
C PRO A 114 11.45 -21.80 4.03
N ASN A 115 12.26 -22.58 3.31
CA ASN A 115 12.88 -23.80 3.83
C ASN A 115 14.17 -23.51 4.63
N ASP A 116 14.68 -22.28 4.56
CA ASP A 116 15.93 -21.91 5.21
C ASP A 116 15.62 -21.13 6.51
N MET A 117 16.53 -21.19 7.48
CA MET A 117 16.39 -20.48 8.77
C MET A 117 16.14 -18.98 8.59
N ALA A 118 16.75 -18.37 7.56
CA ALA A 118 16.51 -16.97 7.22
C ALA A 118 15.04 -16.71 6.88
N GLY A 119 14.42 -17.56 6.06
CA GLY A 119 13.00 -17.44 5.73
C GLY A 119 12.09 -17.71 6.92
N GLN A 120 12.41 -18.72 7.74
CA GLN A 120 11.62 -19.06 8.93
C GLN A 120 11.58 -17.92 9.96
N ASN A 121 12.65 -17.11 10.04
CA ASN A 121 12.76 -15.97 10.95
C ASN A 121 12.37 -14.63 10.31
N THR A 122 12.09 -14.58 9.00
CA THR A 122 11.78 -13.32 8.31
C THR A 122 10.35 -12.88 8.62
N LYS A 123 10.23 -11.68 9.16
CA LYS A 123 8.96 -10.94 9.33
C LYS A 123 9.15 -9.52 8.80
N ILE A 124 8.12 -8.95 8.19
CA ILE A 124 8.10 -7.55 7.76
C ILE A 124 6.88 -6.84 8.33
N SER A 125 7.05 -5.57 8.66
CA SER A 125 6.00 -4.66 9.15
C SER A 125 6.20 -3.29 8.53
N GLY A 126 5.11 -2.62 8.17
CA GLY A 126 5.14 -1.30 7.55
C GLY A 126 3.76 -0.87 7.05
N PHE A 127 3.66 0.40 6.65
CA PHE A 127 2.43 0.90 6.04
C PHE A 127 2.23 0.28 4.66
N ALA A 128 0.99 -0.11 4.34
CA ALA A 128 0.67 -0.66 3.03
C ALA A 128 0.75 0.42 1.95
N TYR A 129 1.63 0.22 0.96
CA TYR A 129 1.63 0.95 -0.30
C TYR A 129 0.91 0.11 -1.36
N THR A 130 -0.34 0.47 -1.64
CA THR A 130 -1.25 -0.38 -2.41
C THR A 130 -1.21 -0.11 -3.90
N VAL A 131 -1.08 -1.19 -4.68
CA VAL A 131 -1.00 -1.19 -6.13
C VAL A 131 -2.03 -2.16 -6.68
N LYS A 132 -2.82 -1.74 -7.66
CA LYS A 132 -3.80 -2.56 -8.36
C LYS A 132 -3.44 -2.62 -9.83
N MET A 133 -3.13 -3.80 -10.34
CA MET A 133 -2.93 -4.01 -11.76
C MET A 133 -4.31 -4.12 -12.44
N VAL A 134 -4.49 -3.43 -13.56
CA VAL A 134 -5.71 -3.42 -14.37
C VAL A 134 -5.35 -3.73 -15.81
N ARG A 135 -6.26 -4.22 -16.64
CA ARG A 135 -5.93 -4.58 -18.02
C ARG A 135 -5.50 -3.34 -18.82
N ALA A 136 -4.57 -3.52 -19.75
CA ALA A 136 -4.10 -2.42 -20.59
C ALA A 136 -5.20 -1.84 -21.49
N ASP A 137 -6.19 -2.65 -21.85
CA ASP A 137 -7.37 -2.25 -22.61
C ASP A 137 -8.40 -1.46 -21.79
N ASP A 138 -8.21 -1.32 -20.47
CA ASP A 138 -8.99 -0.40 -19.65
C ASP A 138 -8.51 1.04 -19.86
N LEU A 139 -9.12 1.71 -20.84
CA LEU A 139 -8.81 3.10 -21.20
C LEU A 139 -9.22 4.12 -20.13
N TYR A 140 -10.03 3.72 -19.14
CA TYR A 140 -10.47 4.58 -18.05
C TYR A 140 -9.57 4.47 -16.81
N ALA A 141 -8.64 3.53 -16.81
CA ALA A 141 -7.64 3.40 -15.76
C ALA A 141 -6.75 4.66 -15.70
N PRO A 142 -6.62 5.32 -14.53
CA PRO A 142 -5.62 6.35 -14.32
C PRO A 142 -4.23 5.88 -14.76
N LYS A 143 -3.54 6.69 -15.56
CA LYS A 143 -2.14 6.43 -15.91
C LYS A 143 -1.24 7.15 -14.89
N PRO A 144 -0.50 6.42 -14.05
CA PRO A 144 0.39 7.04 -13.10
C PRO A 144 1.51 7.79 -13.84
N THR A 145 1.92 8.94 -13.29
CA THR A 145 2.95 9.81 -13.89
C THR A 145 4.37 9.26 -13.75
N GLN A 146 4.56 8.30 -12.86
CA GLN A 146 5.81 7.57 -12.65
C GLN A 146 5.50 6.10 -12.39
N HIS A 147 6.52 5.24 -12.54
CA HIS A 147 6.37 3.83 -12.21
C HIS A 147 6.03 3.65 -10.73
N PHE A 148 5.18 2.68 -10.38
CA PHE A 148 4.67 2.55 -9.00
C PHE A 148 5.77 2.26 -7.98
N VAL A 149 6.80 1.48 -8.36
CA VAL A 149 7.98 1.28 -7.52
C VAL A 149 8.67 2.61 -7.21
N ASP A 150 8.65 3.55 -8.16
CA ASP A 150 9.24 4.87 -7.99
C ASP A 150 8.44 5.81 -7.08
N ALA A 151 7.17 5.49 -6.87
CA ALA A 151 6.30 6.23 -5.96
C ALA A 151 6.25 5.64 -4.55
N ALA A 152 6.88 4.48 -4.31
CA ALA A 152 6.78 3.76 -3.04
C ALA A 152 7.48 4.55 -1.90
N PRO A 153 6.77 4.84 -0.78
CA PRO A 153 7.35 5.52 0.36
C PRO A 153 8.39 4.65 1.09
N PRO A 154 9.49 5.22 1.61
CA PRO A 154 10.40 4.51 2.51
C PRO A 154 9.67 3.95 3.74
N GLY A 155 10.05 2.74 4.17
CA GLY A 155 9.45 2.04 5.29
C GLY A 155 8.08 1.40 5.01
N SER A 156 7.58 1.47 3.77
CA SER A 156 6.32 0.84 3.38
C SER A 156 6.49 -0.64 3.03
N VAL A 157 5.38 -1.36 2.98
CA VAL A 157 5.26 -2.69 2.38
C VAL A 157 4.37 -2.55 1.15
N ALA A 158 4.89 -2.88 -0.03
CA ALA A 158 4.09 -2.84 -1.25
C ALA A 158 3.05 -3.98 -1.23
N VAL A 159 1.80 -3.68 -1.54
CA VAL A 159 0.70 -4.66 -1.59
C VAL A 159 0.06 -4.60 -2.96
N ILE A 160 0.27 -5.65 -3.76
CA ILE A 160 -0.13 -5.69 -5.17
C ILE A 160 -1.33 -6.60 -5.35
N SER A 161 -2.41 -6.08 -5.91
CA SER A 161 -3.55 -6.85 -6.39
C SER A 161 -3.47 -6.99 -7.90
N ALA A 162 -3.16 -8.20 -8.38
CA ALA A 162 -3.19 -8.50 -9.79
C ALA A 162 -4.56 -9.10 -10.20
N PRO A 163 -4.94 -9.03 -11.49
CA PRO A 163 -6.13 -9.70 -11.98
C PRO A 163 -6.10 -11.21 -11.69
N PRO A 164 -7.27 -11.84 -11.53
CA PRO A 164 -7.33 -13.28 -11.31
C PRO A 164 -6.80 -14.04 -12.55
N ASN A 165 -6.24 -15.23 -12.31
CA ASN A 165 -5.77 -16.17 -13.35
C ASN A 165 -4.63 -15.65 -14.25
N ILE A 166 -3.93 -14.58 -13.86
CA ILE A 166 -2.73 -14.18 -14.59
C ILE A 166 -1.64 -15.26 -14.48
N LYS A 167 -0.99 -15.52 -15.61
CA LYS A 167 0.12 -16.49 -15.70
C LYS A 167 1.48 -15.82 -15.52
N SER A 168 1.57 -14.56 -15.88
CA SER A 168 2.74 -13.70 -15.81
C SER A 168 3.00 -13.15 -14.42
N ALA A 169 4.25 -12.75 -14.19
CA ALA A 169 4.69 -12.09 -12.98
C ALA A 169 4.53 -10.57 -13.09
N VAL A 170 4.00 -9.95 -12.04
CA VAL A 170 3.85 -8.49 -11.90
C VAL A 170 5.00 -7.86 -11.09
N TRP A 171 5.92 -8.70 -10.62
CA TRP A 171 7.09 -8.30 -9.85
C TRP A 171 8.29 -9.18 -10.26
N GLY A 172 9.45 -8.54 -10.41
CA GLY A 172 10.71 -9.18 -10.79
C GLY A 172 11.91 -8.40 -10.23
N GLY A 173 13.12 -8.78 -10.65
CA GLY A 173 14.37 -8.31 -10.03
C GLY A 173 14.55 -6.80 -10.03
N LEU A 174 14.22 -6.13 -11.14
CA LEU A 174 14.32 -4.67 -11.26
C LEU A 174 13.41 -3.94 -10.28
N MET A 175 12.20 -4.46 -10.05
CA MET A 175 11.26 -3.89 -9.08
C MET A 175 11.80 -4.04 -7.65
N THR A 176 12.42 -5.18 -7.34
CA THR A 176 13.11 -5.38 -6.05
C THR A 176 14.26 -4.40 -5.87
N ALA A 177 15.11 -4.22 -6.87
CA ALA A 177 16.23 -3.28 -6.78
C ALA A 177 15.74 -1.83 -6.53
N GLY A 178 14.73 -1.39 -7.29
CA GLY A 178 14.13 -0.06 -7.12
C GLY A 178 13.45 0.13 -5.76
N ALA A 179 12.73 -0.89 -5.27
CA ALA A 179 12.07 -0.85 -3.98
C ALA A 179 13.08 -0.82 -2.82
N GLN A 180 14.15 -1.62 -2.90
CA GLN A 180 15.22 -1.64 -1.90
C GLN A 180 15.97 -0.31 -1.85
N TYR A 181 16.30 0.27 -3.00
CA TYR A 181 16.92 1.60 -3.07
C TYR A 181 16.09 2.68 -2.37
N ARG A 182 14.76 2.52 -2.34
CA ARG A 182 13.82 3.43 -1.67
C ARG A 182 13.53 3.10 -0.22
N GLY A 183 14.11 2.03 0.33
CA GLY A 183 13.87 1.60 1.70
C GLY A 183 12.49 0.98 1.91
N VAL A 184 11.87 0.40 0.88
CA VAL A 184 10.65 -0.43 1.03
C VAL A 184 11.04 -1.73 1.75
N HIS A 185 10.24 -2.16 2.72
CA HIS A 185 10.55 -3.32 3.57
C HIS A 185 10.27 -4.67 2.90
N GLY A 186 9.42 -4.70 1.87
CA GLY A 186 9.07 -5.91 1.13
C GLY A 186 7.84 -5.73 0.26
N VAL A 187 7.41 -6.83 -0.38
CA VAL A 187 6.20 -6.86 -1.22
C VAL A 187 5.32 -8.07 -0.91
N VAL A 188 4.01 -7.84 -0.91
CA VAL A 188 2.95 -8.86 -0.84
C VAL A 188 2.15 -8.82 -2.14
N ILE A 189 2.06 -9.94 -2.85
CA ILE A 189 1.52 -10.01 -4.21
C ILE A 189 0.36 -11.01 -4.25
N ASP A 190 -0.85 -10.50 -4.38
CA ASP A 190 -1.99 -11.28 -4.86
C ASP A 190 -1.84 -11.52 -6.37
N GLY A 191 -0.93 -12.43 -6.72
CA GLY A 191 -0.43 -12.65 -8.07
C GLY A 191 0.87 -13.44 -8.06
N ARG A 192 1.67 -13.27 -9.12
CA ARG A 192 2.92 -14.02 -9.31
C ARG A 192 4.15 -13.12 -9.33
N THR A 193 5.28 -13.68 -8.94
CA THR A 193 6.62 -13.06 -9.02
C THR A 193 7.55 -13.90 -9.90
N ARG A 194 8.61 -13.31 -10.42
CA ARG A 194 9.73 -14.03 -11.07
C ARG A 194 11.06 -13.70 -10.40
N ASP A 195 12.19 -14.09 -10.97
CA ASP A 195 13.54 -13.68 -10.56
C ASP A 195 13.90 -14.00 -9.08
N LEU A 196 13.45 -15.16 -8.56
CA LEU A 196 13.63 -15.53 -7.15
C LEU A 196 15.09 -15.53 -6.67
N VAL A 197 16.03 -15.85 -7.54
CA VAL A 197 17.47 -15.83 -7.20
C VAL A 197 17.92 -14.40 -6.89
N GLU A 198 17.47 -13.43 -7.67
CA GLU A 198 17.81 -12.01 -7.49
C GLU A 198 17.19 -11.46 -6.21
N HIS A 199 15.92 -11.79 -5.94
CA HIS A 199 15.25 -11.40 -4.68
C HIS A 199 16.00 -11.91 -3.44
N ARG A 200 16.46 -13.16 -3.50
CA ARG A 200 17.18 -13.82 -2.40
C ARG A 200 18.57 -13.23 -2.23
N ALA A 201 19.29 -13.02 -3.32
CA ALA A 201 20.60 -12.37 -3.30
C ALA A 201 20.53 -10.94 -2.74
N ALA A 202 19.44 -10.22 -3.03
CA ALA A 202 19.16 -8.90 -2.49
C ALA A 202 18.71 -8.90 -1.02
N GLY A 203 18.37 -10.07 -0.45
CA GLY A 203 17.77 -10.18 0.88
C GLY A 203 16.39 -9.54 0.99
N PHE A 204 15.70 -9.32 -0.13
CA PHE A 204 14.41 -8.62 -0.18
C PHE A 204 13.25 -9.57 0.07
N ALA A 205 12.35 -9.19 0.98
CA ALA A 205 11.20 -10.00 1.34
C ALA A 205 10.11 -9.94 0.25
N VAL A 206 9.77 -11.10 -0.33
CA VAL A 206 8.76 -11.24 -1.37
C VAL A 206 7.78 -12.32 -0.96
N PHE A 207 6.51 -11.95 -0.89
CA PHE A 207 5.40 -12.85 -0.64
C PHE A 207 4.46 -12.84 -1.83
N ALA A 208 4.06 -14.00 -2.35
CA ALA A 208 3.20 -14.09 -3.52
C ALA A 208 2.30 -15.33 -3.48
N ARG A 209 1.30 -15.42 -4.37
CA ARG A 209 0.56 -16.67 -4.59
C ARG A 209 1.40 -17.73 -5.31
N GLY A 210 2.42 -17.33 -6.06
CA GLY A 210 3.34 -18.27 -6.71
C GLY A 210 4.38 -17.61 -7.61
N GLY A 211 5.18 -18.45 -8.28
CA GLY A 211 6.16 -18.03 -9.28
C GLY A 211 5.61 -18.00 -10.70
N SER A 212 6.30 -17.29 -11.59
CA SER A 212 6.18 -17.41 -13.05
C SER A 212 7.55 -17.21 -13.71
N THR A 213 7.70 -17.73 -14.92
CA THR A 213 8.82 -17.39 -15.83
C THR A 213 8.45 -16.29 -16.83
N LEU A 214 7.14 -15.99 -16.97
CA LEU A 214 6.65 -14.95 -17.87
C LEU A 214 6.63 -13.60 -17.16
N GLY A 215 7.06 -12.54 -17.83
CA GLY A 215 6.93 -11.17 -17.35
C GLY A 215 5.70 -10.49 -17.92
N GLU A 216 5.25 -9.45 -17.22
CA GLU A 216 4.39 -8.37 -17.75
C GLU A 216 5.21 -7.20 -18.30
#